data_AF-A0A3S1FGS0-F1
#
_entry.id   AF-A0A3S1FGS0-F1
#
_cell.length_a   1.000
_cell.length_b   1.000
_cell.length_c   1.000
_cell.angle_alpha   90.00
_cell.angle_beta   90.00
_cell.angle_gamma   90.00
#
_symmetry.space_group_name_H-M   'P 1'
#
loop_
_entity.id
_entity.type
_entity.pdbx_description
1 polymer ?
#
loop_
_entity_poly.entity_id
_entity_poly.type
_entity_poly.pdbx_seq_one_letter_code
_entity_poly.pdbx_strand_id
1 'polypeptide(L)'
;MSKNKLLLVLVGSSLLTGCAADYLNNYDTMTLASGDSQKANQLLQTVDPYNPASNNTKIEGDGARSVGVVQKYKLPPSSGAPTTNMTVNVGPSGTSTQ
;
A
#
# COMPACT_ATOMS: atom_id res chain seq x y z
N MET A 1 -16.53 30.43 -53.71
CA MET A 1 -17.92 30.01 -53.38
C MET A 1 -18.87 31.17 -53.56
N SER A 2 -20.08 30.95 -54.08
CA SER A 2 -21.13 32.00 -54.15
C SER A 2 -21.57 32.41 -52.74
N LYS A 3 -21.85 33.70 -52.53
CA LYS A 3 -22.32 34.28 -51.25
C LYS A 3 -23.53 33.51 -50.69
N ASN A 4 -24.39 33.01 -51.58
CA ASN A 4 -25.59 32.26 -51.21
C ASN A 4 -25.24 30.87 -50.64
N LYS A 5 -24.19 30.21 -51.18
CA LYS A 5 -23.71 28.93 -50.64
C LYS A 5 -23.08 29.11 -49.26
N LEU A 6 -22.33 30.20 -49.06
CA LEU A 6 -21.76 30.53 -47.75
C LEU A 6 -22.86 30.75 -46.72
N LEU A 7 -23.90 31.51 -47.07
CA LEU A 7 -25.03 31.80 -46.18
C LEU A 7 -25.78 30.52 -45.80
N LEU A 8 -25.98 29.61 -46.75
CA LEU A 8 -26.63 28.32 -46.52
C LEU A 8 -25.81 27.43 -45.57
N VAL A 9 -24.47 27.43 -45.70
CA VAL A 9 -23.58 26.70 -44.80
C VAL A 9 -23.59 27.30 -43.39
N LEU A 10 -23.61 28.63 -43.28
CA LEU A 10 -23.60 29.34 -42.00
C LEU A 10 -24.90 29.13 -41.21
N VAL A 11 -26.04 29.21 -41.90
CA VAL A 11 -27.37 28.94 -41.31
C VAL A 11 -27.55 27.46 -41.00
N GLY A 12 -27.09 26.56 -41.87
CA GLY A 12 -27.16 25.12 -41.62
C GLY A 12 -26.34 24.70 -40.40
N SER A 13 -25.12 25.22 -40.27
CA SER A 13 -24.24 24.89 -39.14
C SER A 13 -24.77 25.44 -37.82
N SER A 14 -25.31 26.67 -37.79
CA SER A 14 -25.84 27.26 -36.55
C SER A 14 -27.05 26.51 -36.02
N LEU A 15 -27.97 26.10 -36.91
CA LEU A 15 -29.15 25.30 -36.54
C LEU A 15 -28.78 23.92 -36.01
N LEU A 16 -27.74 23.27 -36.55
CA LEU A 16 -27.24 21.99 -36.04
C LEU A 16 -26.56 22.13 -34.67
N THR A 17 -25.80 23.21 -34.45
CA THR A 17 -25.13 23.44 -33.14
C THR A 17 -26.10 23.83 -32.02
N GLY A 18 -27.26 24.42 -32.34
CA GLY A 18 -28.27 24.78 -31.34
C GLY A 18 -28.88 23.58 -30.62
N CYS A 19 -28.95 22.41 -31.29
CA CYS A 19 -29.41 21.16 -30.67
C CYS A 19 -28.33 20.51 -29.78
N ALA A 20 -27.05 20.79 -30.05
CA ALA A 20 -25.93 20.31 -29.22
C ALA A 20 -25.67 21.18 -27.98
N ALA A 21 -26.20 22.41 -27.93
CA ALA A 21 -26.01 23.32 -26.81
C ALA A 21 -26.65 22.80 -25.51
N ASP A 22 -27.76 22.06 -25.61
CA ASP A 22 -28.44 21.46 -24.44
C ASP A 22 -27.74 20.18 -23.95
N TYR A 23 -27.05 19.47 -24.86
CA TYR A 23 -26.16 18.37 -24.50
C TYR A 23 -24.84 18.84 -23.88
N LEU A 24 -24.41 20.08 -24.17
CA LEU A 24 -23.21 20.65 -23.57
C LEU A 24 -23.40 20.95 -22.07
N ASN A 25 -24.64 21.22 -21.63
CA ASN A 25 -24.98 21.41 -20.22
C ASN A 25 -25.23 20.10 -19.45
N ASN A 26 -25.45 18.97 -20.15
CA ASN A 26 -25.59 17.64 -19.55
C ASN A 26 -24.27 16.84 -19.55
N TYR A 27 -23.13 17.51 -19.68
CA TYR A 27 -21.90 16.89 -19.21
C TYR A 27 -21.96 16.87 -17.68
N ASP A 28 -22.47 15.77 -17.14
CA ASP A 28 -22.11 15.34 -15.79
C ASP A 28 -20.58 15.36 -15.73
N THR A 29 -20.07 16.45 -15.20
CA THR A 29 -18.65 16.74 -15.14
C THR A 29 -18.02 15.66 -14.29
N MET A 30 -17.12 14.87 -14.87
CA MET A 30 -16.11 14.18 -14.09
C MET A 30 -15.23 15.29 -13.50
N THR A 31 -15.50 15.65 -12.26
CA THR A 31 -14.83 16.76 -11.58
C THR A 31 -13.32 16.59 -11.66
N LEU A 32 -12.60 17.67 -11.99
CA LEU A 32 -11.14 17.73 -11.93
C LEU A 32 -10.60 17.38 -10.52
N ALA A 33 -11.47 17.45 -9.51
CA ALA A 33 -11.24 17.03 -8.13
C ALA A 33 -11.83 15.65 -7.78
N SER A 34 -12.08 14.78 -8.78
CA SER A 34 -12.56 13.41 -8.53
C SER A 34 -11.61 12.59 -7.66
N GLY A 35 -10.37 13.04 -7.48
CA GLY A 35 -9.45 12.53 -6.46
C GLY A 35 -9.29 11.02 -6.59
N ASP A 36 -9.64 10.30 -5.52
CA ASP A 36 -9.54 8.84 -5.48
C ASP A 36 -10.84 8.12 -5.87
N SER A 37 -11.86 8.84 -6.36
CA SER A 37 -13.17 8.26 -6.70
C SER A 37 -13.06 7.16 -7.75
N GLN A 38 -12.13 7.30 -8.70
CA GLN A 38 -11.86 6.26 -9.71
C GLN A 38 -11.29 4.98 -9.07
N LYS A 39 -10.41 5.12 -8.07
CA LYS A 39 -9.85 4.00 -7.32
C LYS A 39 -10.88 3.34 -6.40
N ALA A 40 -11.72 4.15 -5.74
CA ALA A 40 -12.84 3.67 -4.95
C ALA A 40 -13.84 2.90 -5.81
N ASN A 41 -14.10 3.37 -7.03
CA ASN A 41 -14.99 2.67 -7.96
C ASN A 41 -14.38 1.36 -8.48
N GLN A 42 -13.05 1.33 -8.69
CA GLN A 42 -12.33 0.08 -8.99
C GLN A 42 -12.47 -0.92 -7.83
N LEU A 43 -12.36 -0.48 -6.57
CA LEU A 43 -12.55 -1.35 -5.41
C LEU A 43 -13.98 -1.92 -5.36
N LEU A 44 -14.99 -1.08 -5.60
CA LEU A 44 -16.40 -1.48 -5.54
C LEU A 44 -16.82 -2.45 -6.65
N GLN A 45 -16.22 -2.34 -7.83
CA GLN A 45 -16.61 -3.13 -9.00
C GLN A 45 -15.70 -4.35 -9.26
N THR A 46 -14.62 -4.52 -8.49
CA THR A 46 -13.72 -5.67 -8.62
C THR A 46 -14.19 -6.80 -7.72
N VAL A 47 -14.26 -8.01 -8.28
CA VAL A 47 -14.50 -9.23 -7.50
C VAL A 47 -13.21 -9.59 -6.75
N ASP A 48 -13.30 -9.68 -5.42
CA ASP A 48 -12.18 -9.89 -4.48
C ASP A 48 -11.04 -8.86 -4.64
N PRO A 49 -11.27 -7.57 -4.28
CA PRO A 49 -10.29 -6.51 -4.47
C PRO A 49 -9.12 -6.56 -3.46
N TYR A 50 -9.13 -7.53 -2.54
CA TYR A 50 -8.17 -7.60 -1.45
C TYR A 50 -6.91 -8.37 -1.85
N ASN A 51 -5.85 -8.17 -1.08
CA ASN A 51 -4.63 -8.96 -1.22
C ASN A 51 -4.97 -10.46 -1.06
N PRO A 52 -4.52 -11.37 -1.95
CA PRO A 52 -4.82 -12.81 -1.83
C PRO A 52 -4.39 -13.42 -0.49
N ALA A 53 -3.34 -12.88 0.14
CA ALA A 53 -2.93 -13.31 1.48
C ALA A 53 -3.92 -12.90 2.59
N SER A 54 -4.85 -11.97 2.33
CA SER A 54 -5.93 -11.63 3.27
C SER A 54 -6.95 -12.75 3.44
N ASN A 55 -7.06 -13.66 2.46
CA ASN A 55 -7.87 -14.88 2.59
C ASN A 55 -7.16 -15.95 3.46
N ASN A 56 -5.91 -15.71 3.87
CA ASN A 56 -5.19 -16.61 4.74
C ASN A 56 -5.62 -16.41 6.20
N THR A 57 -6.64 -17.17 6.63
CA THR A 57 -7.06 -17.23 8.04
C THR A 57 -6.21 -18.20 8.86
N LYS A 58 -5.13 -18.75 8.28
CA LYS A 58 -4.28 -19.74 8.92
C LYS A 58 -3.21 -19.04 9.75
N ILE A 59 -3.29 -19.21 11.07
CA ILE A 59 -2.21 -18.85 11.97
C ILE A 59 -1.14 -19.94 11.85
N GLU A 60 -0.08 -19.69 11.08
CA GLU A 60 1.04 -20.64 10.91
C GLU A 60 1.87 -20.80 12.20
N GLY A 61 1.77 -19.83 13.10
CA GLY A 61 2.29 -19.92 14.46
C GLY A 61 1.38 -20.78 15.33
N ASP A 62 1.41 -22.10 15.12
CA ASP A 62 0.70 -23.08 15.93
C ASP A 62 1.09 -22.98 17.42
N GLY A 63 0.17 -23.38 18.30
CA GLY A 63 0.31 -23.43 19.75
C GLY A 63 1.57 -24.16 20.23
N ALA A 64 2.16 -25.03 19.41
CA ALA A 64 3.46 -25.63 19.69
C ALA A 64 4.59 -24.58 19.85
N ARG A 65 4.56 -23.48 19.09
CA ARG A 65 5.53 -22.38 19.23
C ARG A 65 5.30 -21.59 20.52
N SER A 66 4.04 -21.34 20.89
CA SER A 66 3.72 -20.66 22.15
C SER A 66 4.02 -21.55 23.37
N VAL A 67 3.74 -22.85 23.28
CA VAL A 67 4.12 -23.86 24.29
C VAL A 67 5.64 -23.95 24.44
N GLY A 68 6.40 -23.92 23.34
CA GLY A 68 7.87 -23.91 23.39
C GLY A 68 8.43 -22.67 24.12
N VAL A 69 7.83 -21.49 23.92
CA VAL A 69 8.19 -20.28 24.67
C VAL A 69 7.82 -20.42 26.15
N VAL A 70 6.61 -20.87 26.47
CA VAL A 70 6.16 -21.10 27.86
C VAL A 70 7.06 -22.12 28.57
N GLN A 71 7.49 -23.17 27.89
CA GLN A 71 8.39 -24.17 28.45
C GLN A 71 9.80 -23.62 28.71
N LYS A 72 10.30 -22.73 27.85
CA LYS A 72 11.56 -22.00 28.09
C LYS A 72 11.50 -21.10 29.33
N TYR A 73 10.34 -20.53 29.64
CA TYR A 73 10.15 -19.70 30.85
C TYR A 73 9.80 -20.52 32.11
N LYS A 74 9.25 -21.72 31.96
CA LYS A 74 8.96 -22.63 33.10
C LYS A 74 10.20 -23.36 33.61
N LEU A 75 11.19 -23.61 32.75
CA LEU A 75 12.46 -24.16 33.15
C LEU A 75 13.32 -23.05 33.77
N PRO A 76 14.01 -23.28 34.91
CA PRO A 76 15.02 -22.33 35.36
C PRO A 76 16.05 -22.13 34.24
N PRO A 77 16.59 -20.92 34.06
CA PRO A 77 17.58 -20.66 33.01
C PRO A 77 18.67 -21.73 33.10
N SER A 78 18.83 -22.50 32.02
CA SER A 78 19.93 -23.48 31.92
C SER A 78 21.21 -22.71 32.17
N SER A 79 21.92 -23.09 33.23
CA SER A 79 23.24 -22.57 33.59
C SER A 79 24.27 -23.00 32.56
N GLY A 80 24.18 -22.41 31.37
CA GLY A 80 25.19 -22.47 30.33
C GLY A 80 25.45 -21.04 29.93
N ALA A 81 26.19 -20.31 30.78
CA ALA A 81 26.76 -19.05 30.36
C ALA A 81 27.56 -19.31 29.07
N PRO A 82 27.43 -18.47 28.02
CA PRO A 82 28.28 -18.61 26.85
C PRO A 82 29.73 -18.54 27.33
N THR A 83 30.52 -19.57 27.02
CA THR A 83 31.96 -19.58 27.32
C THR A 83 32.60 -18.53 26.44
N THR A 84 32.76 -17.31 26.95
CA THR A 84 33.61 -16.30 26.33
C THR A 84 35.05 -16.78 26.50
N ASN A 85 35.67 -17.25 25.40
CA ASN A 85 37.10 -17.51 25.33
C ASN A 85 37.85 -16.17 25.40
N MET A 86 37.95 -15.59 26.60
CA MET A 86 38.62 -14.32 26.83
C MET A 86 39.91 -14.60 27.60
N THR A 87 41.05 -14.56 26.91
CA THR A 87 42.37 -14.58 27.55
C THR A 87 42.66 -13.18 28.08
N VAL A 88 42.58 -12.99 29.39
CA VAL A 88 43.01 -11.76 30.07
C VAL A 88 44.49 -11.90 30.42
N ASN A 89 45.35 -11.19 29.69
CA ASN A 89 46.78 -11.14 29.98
C ASN A 89 47.06 -10.10 31.08
N VAL A 90 47.02 -10.52 32.34
CA VAL A 90 47.56 -9.72 33.45
C VAL A 90 49.09 -9.85 33.45
N GLY A 91 49.77 -8.79 33.00
CA GLY A 91 51.23 -8.70 33.05
C GLY A 91 51.75 -8.80 34.50
N PRO A 92 53.05 -9.12 34.70
CA PRO A 92 53.58 -9.35 36.04
C PRO A 92 53.47 -8.07 36.88
N SER A 93 52.75 -8.17 38.00
CA SER A 93 52.78 -7.18 39.08
C SER A 93 54.14 -7.25 39.75
N GLY A 94 55.14 -6.57 39.17
CA GLY A 94 56.45 -6.42 39.78
C GLY A 94 56.33 -5.67 41.11
N THR A 95 56.67 -6.33 42.20
CA THR A 95 56.91 -5.71 43.51
C THR A 95 58.17 -4.85 43.40
N SER A 96 58.02 -3.53 43.29
CA SER A 96 59.13 -2.61 43.55
C SER A 96 59.37 -2.54 45.05
N THR A 97 60.38 -3.28 45.51
CA THR A 97 61.05 -3.03 46.79
C THR A 97 62.54 -2.83 46.51
N GLN A 98 62.95 -1.57 46.48
CA GLN A 98 64.26 -1.14 46.97
C GLN A 98 64.11 0.28 47.53
#